data_AF-A0A5C7C1F5-F1
#
_entry.id   AF-A0A5C7C1F5-F1
#
_cell.length_a   1.000
_cell.length_b   1.000
_cell.length_c   1.000
_cell.angle_alpha   90.00
_cell.angle_beta   90.00
_cell.angle_gamma   90.00
#
_symmetry.space_group_name_H-M   'P 1'
#
loop_
_entity.id
_entity.type
_entity.pdbx_description
1 polymer ?
#
loop_
_entity_poly.entity_id
_entity_poly.type
_entity_poly.pdbx_seq_one_letter_code
_entity_poly.pdbx_strand_id
1 'polypeptide(L)'
;MSGNKTQPDNHFSLWTVKDLTFLENNYRTMPVAELATILKRTPGAVGLMADKLGCRGKKSLPWSEAEMEIIRHHYSRGVEAEALTRLLPGRSVSAIFSRAEAMGVLSGRFWRDDELRILKEHYPLLGKEVVHQLPGRNEVSILIMAGRLGLKKSRESRVGFRRWSDEDWALLEKNMHLGVAEQQATLFPDRSCRGVEKARERLLRRKRNATTSK
;
A
#
# COMPACT_ATOMS: atom_id res chain seq x y z
N MET A 1 -3.37 8.24 55.10
CA MET A 1 -4.46 7.25 54.94
C MET A 1 -4.60 6.98 53.45
N SER A 2 -3.89 5.99 52.95
CA SER A 2 -4.41 4.63 52.65
C SER A 2 -5.11 4.58 51.31
N GLY A 3 -4.36 4.22 50.27
CA GLY A 3 -4.88 3.61 49.06
C GLY A 3 -4.28 2.22 48.93
N ASN A 4 -4.63 1.33 49.86
CA ASN A 4 -4.20 -0.06 49.82
C ASN A 4 -4.82 -0.67 48.55
N LYS A 5 -4.05 -0.78 47.47
CA LYS A 5 -4.45 -1.53 46.28
C LYS A 5 -4.41 -3.01 46.65
N THR A 6 -5.45 -3.46 47.36
CA THR A 6 -5.67 -4.87 47.65
C THR A 6 -5.74 -5.59 46.30
N GLN A 7 -4.69 -6.34 46.00
CA GLN A 7 -4.67 -7.21 44.83
C GLN A 7 -5.87 -8.16 44.94
N PRO A 8 -6.60 -8.40 43.84
CA PRO A 8 -7.71 -9.34 43.86
C PRO A 8 -7.24 -10.72 44.32
N ASP A 9 -7.94 -11.28 45.30
CA ASP A 9 -7.69 -12.55 46.00
C ASP A 9 -7.36 -13.72 45.04
N ASN A 10 -7.94 -13.71 43.84
CA ASN A 10 -7.79 -14.76 42.83
C ASN A 10 -6.85 -14.41 41.67
N HIS A 11 -5.87 -13.52 41.87
CA HIS A 11 -4.96 -13.08 40.78
C HIS A 11 -4.22 -14.25 40.08
N PHE A 12 -3.96 -15.36 40.80
CA PHE A 12 -3.28 -16.54 40.28
C PHE A 12 -4.13 -17.83 40.32
N SER A 13 -5.38 -17.73 40.75
CA SER A 13 -6.26 -18.88 40.88
C SER A 13 -6.81 -19.30 39.51
N LEU A 14 -6.76 -20.60 39.23
CA LEU A 14 -7.38 -21.19 38.04
C LEU A 14 -8.87 -20.86 37.97
N TRP A 15 -9.38 -20.70 36.75
CA TRP A 15 -10.80 -20.47 36.52
C TRP A 15 -11.58 -21.76 36.75
N THR A 16 -12.53 -21.72 37.67
CA THR A 16 -13.40 -22.87 37.95
C THR A 16 -14.58 -22.90 36.98
N VAL A 17 -15.22 -24.07 36.82
CA VAL A 17 -16.46 -24.18 36.03
C VAL A 17 -17.52 -23.18 36.50
N LYS A 18 -17.66 -22.99 37.82
CA LYS A 18 -18.59 -22.00 38.40
C LYS A 18 -18.26 -20.57 37.97
N ASP A 19 -16.98 -20.20 37.96
CA ASP A 19 -16.54 -18.87 37.51
C ASP A 19 -16.89 -18.64 36.04
N LEU A 20 -16.64 -19.65 35.20
CA LEU A 20 -16.91 -19.59 33.76
C LEU A 20 -18.41 -19.49 33.48
N THR A 21 -19.23 -20.34 34.10
CA THR A 21 -20.70 -20.30 33.94
C THR A 21 -21.29 -18.99 34.47
N PHE A 22 -20.78 -18.47 35.59
CA PHE A 22 -21.20 -17.17 36.10
C PHE A 22 -20.85 -16.06 35.11
N LEU A 23 -19.62 -16.07 34.58
CA LEU A 23 -19.18 -15.07 33.61
C LEU A 23 -20.03 -15.12 32.33
N GLU A 24 -20.28 -16.29 31.75
CA GLU A 24 -21.12 -16.45 30.56
C GLU A 24 -22.53 -15.88 30.74
N ASN A 25 -23.17 -16.20 31.87
CA ASN A 25 -24.56 -15.81 32.12
C ASN A 25 -24.74 -14.31 32.40
N ASN A 26 -23.70 -13.64 32.93
CA ASN A 26 -23.82 -12.27 33.44
C ASN A 26 -23.04 -11.23 32.63
N TYR A 27 -22.17 -11.63 31.70
CA TYR A 27 -21.30 -10.69 30.98
C TYR A 27 -22.04 -9.63 30.16
N ARG A 28 -23.23 -9.95 29.65
CA ARG A 28 -24.03 -9.04 28.82
C ARG A 28 -24.93 -8.10 29.63
N THR A 29 -25.16 -8.40 30.90
CA THR A 29 -26.13 -7.70 31.75
C THR A 29 -25.46 -6.92 32.88
N MET A 30 -24.23 -7.26 33.25
CA MET A 30 -23.51 -6.66 34.36
C MET A 30 -22.25 -5.90 33.90
N PRO A 31 -21.93 -4.73 34.49
CA PRO A 31 -20.68 -4.03 34.22
C PRO A 31 -19.43 -4.88 34.53
N VAL A 32 -18.38 -4.75 33.71
CA VAL A 32 -17.13 -5.52 33.88
C VAL A 32 -16.48 -5.31 35.25
N ALA A 33 -16.62 -4.12 35.86
CA ALA A 33 -16.11 -3.84 37.19
C ALA A 33 -16.84 -4.62 38.30
N GLU A 34 -18.15 -4.82 38.18
CA GLU A 34 -18.93 -5.61 39.12
C GLU A 34 -18.61 -7.10 38.96
N LEU A 35 -18.51 -7.59 37.72
CA LEU A 35 -18.06 -8.96 37.42
C LEU A 35 -16.68 -9.24 38.01
N ALA A 36 -15.74 -8.29 37.86
CA ALA A 36 -14.40 -8.35 38.44
C ALA A 36 -14.43 -8.43 39.97
N THR A 37 -15.32 -7.66 40.61
CA THR A 37 -15.49 -7.67 42.06
C THR A 37 -16.03 -9.02 42.56
N ILE A 38 -17.07 -9.55 41.91
CA ILE A 38 -17.70 -10.84 42.29
C ILE A 38 -16.75 -12.02 42.06
N LEU A 39 -16.06 -12.04 40.93
CA LEU A 39 -15.07 -13.08 40.60
C LEU A 39 -13.75 -12.90 41.37
N LYS A 40 -13.61 -11.81 42.13
CA LYS A 40 -12.38 -11.39 42.82
C LYS A 40 -11.16 -11.42 41.90
N ARG A 41 -11.30 -10.88 40.67
CA ARG A 41 -10.27 -10.82 39.63
C ARG A 41 -10.15 -9.41 39.07
N THR A 42 -9.07 -9.11 38.35
CA THR A 42 -8.95 -7.80 37.71
C THR A 42 -9.93 -7.66 36.53
N PRO A 43 -10.41 -6.44 36.22
CA PRO A 43 -11.23 -6.20 35.02
C PRO A 43 -10.57 -6.69 33.72
N GLY A 44 -9.24 -6.59 33.64
CA GLY A 44 -8.46 -7.11 32.51
C GLY A 44 -8.53 -8.63 32.38
N ALA A 45 -8.40 -9.37 33.50
CA ALA A 45 -8.52 -10.83 33.51
C ALA A 45 -9.94 -11.30 33.14
N VAL A 46 -10.97 -10.61 33.66
CA VAL A 46 -12.37 -10.87 33.28
C VAL A 46 -12.58 -10.60 31.79
N GLY A 47 -12.05 -9.50 31.27
CA GLY A 47 -12.11 -9.17 29.85
C GLY A 47 -11.48 -10.24 28.96
N LEU A 48 -10.26 -10.69 29.29
CA LEU A 48 -9.57 -11.75 28.56
C LEU A 48 -10.32 -13.08 28.60
N MET A 49 -10.91 -13.43 29.74
CA MET A 49 -11.67 -14.67 29.84
C MET A 49 -12.99 -14.58 29.07
N ALA A 50 -13.66 -13.44 29.11
CA ALA A 50 -14.85 -13.19 28.31
C ALA A 50 -14.55 -13.24 26.79
N ASP A 51 -13.35 -12.85 26.37
CA ASP A 51 -12.90 -13.02 24.98
C ASP A 51 -12.71 -14.50 24.63
N LYS A 52 -12.08 -15.28 25.53
CA LYS A 52 -11.92 -16.74 25.36
C LYS A 52 -13.26 -17.50 25.31
N LEU A 53 -14.24 -17.05 26.09
CA LEU A 53 -15.58 -17.64 26.14
C LEU A 53 -16.52 -17.08 25.06
N GLY A 54 -16.09 -16.11 24.24
CA GLY A 54 -16.93 -15.49 23.22
C GLY A 54 -18.08 -14.62 23.78
N CYS A 55 -18.03 -14.26 25.06
CA CYS A 55 -19.04 -13.45 25.73
C CYS A 55 -19.08 -12.00 25.23
N ARG A 56 -17.93 -11.47 24.80
CA ARG A 56 -17.88 -10.26 23.95
C ARG A 56 -18.44 -10.62 22.59
N GLY A 57 -19.76 -10.61 22.48
CA GLY A 57 -20.44 -10.79 21.20
C GLY A 57 -19.76 -9.90 20.16
N LYS A 58 -19.40 -10.47 19.02
CA LYS A 58 -19.02 -9.68 17.84
C LYS A 58 -20.21 -8.80 17.51
N LYS A 59 -20.28 -7.57 18.03
CA LYS A 59 -21.18 -6.53 17.50
C LYS A 59 -20.63 -6.06 16.15
N SER A 60 -20.43 -6.99 15.23
CA SER A 60 -20.42 -6.67 13.81
C SER A 60 -21.89 -6.45 13.47
N LEU A 61 -22.37 -5.21 13.63
CA LEU A 61 -23.64 -4.83 13.03
C LEU A 61 -23.62 -5.29 11.56
N PRO A 62 -24.68 -5.91 11.04
CA PRO A 62 -24.74 -6.26 9.62
C PRO A 62 -24.50 -4.99 8.79
N TRP A 63 -23.77 -5.13 7.68
CA TRP A 63 -23.53 -4.02 6.77
C TRP A 63 -24.81 -3.71 6.00
N SER A 64 -25.27 -2.47 6.09
CA SER A 64 -26.40 -2.00 5.28
C SER A 64 -25.97 -1.71 3.84
N GLU A 65 -26.93 -1.75 2.89
CA GLU A 65 -26.67 -1.35 1.50
C GLU A 65 -26.18 0.09 1.39
N ALA A 66 -26.66 1.01 2.23
CA ALA A 66 -26.19 2.39 2.27
C ALA A 66 -24.71 2.49 2.66
N GLU A 67 -24.28 1.75 3.70
CA GLU A 67 -22.86 1.71 4.09
C GLU A 67 -22.00 1.06 3.00
N MET A 68 -22.50 0.02 2.34
CA MET A 68 -21.81 -0.62 1.23
C MET A 68 -21.67 0.30 0.02
N GLU A 69 -22.69 1.11 -0.30
CA GLU A 69 -22.62 2.11 -1.37
C GLU A 69 -21.57 3.19 -1.04
N ILE A 70 -21.49 3.63 0.21
CA ILE A 70 -20.44 4.54 0.66
C ILE A 70 -19.06 3.92 0.41
N ILE A 71 -18.86 2.62 0.70
CA ILE A 71 -17.60 1.93 0.40
C ILE A 71 -17.37 1.90 -1.12
N ARG A 72 -18.35 1.47 -1.93
CA ARG A 72 -18.21 1.39 -3.40
C ARG A 72 -17.78 2.73 -3.99
N HIS A 73 -18.37 3.83 -3.54
CA HIS A 73 -18.11 5.15 -4.11
C HIS A 73 -16.86 5.85 -3.52
N HIS A 74 -16.67 5.84 -2.20
CA HIS A 74 -15.60 6.60 -1.56
C HIS A 74 -14.28 5.82 -1.44
N TYR A 75 -14.35 4.52 -1.18
CA TYR A 75 -13.15 3.70 -1.07
C TYR A 75 -12.44 3.57 -2.42
N SER A 76 -13.20 3.37 -3.51
CA SER A 76 -12.70 3.30 -4.88
C SER A 76 -12.09 4.60 -5.39
N ARG A 77 -12.44 5.74 -4.78
CA ARG A 77 -11.85 7.06 -5.05
C ARG A 77 -10.64 7.39 -4.17
N GLY A 78 -10.27 6.49 -3.26
CA GLY A 78 -9.09 6.63 -2.42
C GLY A 78 -9.26 7.64 -1.29
N VAL A 79 -10.49 7.82 -0.79
CA VAL A 79 -10.75 8.69 0.36
C VAL A 79 -9.97 8.22 1.59
N GLU A 80 -9.46 9.17 2.37
CA GLU A 80 -8.67 8.90 3.58
C GLU A 80 -9.47 8.16 4.66
N ALA A 81 -8.76 7.35 5.45
CA ALA A 81 -9.39 6.47 6.44
C ALA A 81 -10.21 7.26 7.47
N GLU A 82 -9.73 8.41 7.91
CA GLU A 82 -10.40 9.31 8.86
C GLU A 82 -11.68 9.93 8.26
N ALA A 83 -11.69 10.17 6.94
CA ALA A 83 -12.90 10.64 6.27
C ALA A 83 -13.91 9.51 6.11
N LEU A 84 -13.47 8.28 5.81
CA LEU A 84 -14.34 7.11 5.74
C LEU A 84 -15.00 6.78 7.08
N THR A 85 -14.29 6.90 8.20
CA THR A 85 -14.88 6.67 9.53
C THR A 85 -15.89 7.74 9.93
N ARG A 86 -15.77 8.98 9.43
CA ARG A 86 -16.81 10.01 9.58
C ARG A 86 -18.07 9.68 8.76
N LEU A 87 -17.92 9.09 7.58
CA LEU A 87 -19.04 8.65 6.74
C LEU A 87 -19.69 7.36 7.24
N LEU A 88 -18.95 6.53 8.00
CA LEU A 88 -19.39 5.24 8.52
C LEU A 88 -19.23 5.20 10.06
N PRO A 89 -20.02 6.00 10.80
CA PRO A 89 -19.90 6.07 12.25
C PRO A 89 -20.13 4.69 12.87
N GLY A 90 -19.26 4.31 13.81
CA GLY A 90 -19.29 3.00 14.46
C GLY A 90 -18.60 1.87 13.69
N ARG A 91 -18.08 2.12 12.48
CA ARG A 91 -17.18 1.19 11.77
C ARG A 91 -15.73 1.56 12.01
N SER A 92 -14.92 0.58 12.41
CA SER A 92 -13.47 0.76 12.46
C SER A 92 -12.86 0.73 11.06
N VAL A 93 -11.69 1.36 10.89
CA VAL A 93 -10.95 1.34 9.61
C VAL A 93 -10.70 -0.10 9.14
N SER A 94 -10.33 -1.00 10.05
CA SER A 94 -10.11 -2.42 9.74
C SER A 94 -11.40 -3.11 9.26
N ALA A 95 -12.55 -2.81 9.87
CA ALA A 95 -13.83 -3.33 9.42
C ALA A 95 -14.20 -2.82 8.02
N ILE A 96 -13.95 -1.54 7.74
CA ILE A 96 -14.17 -0.94 6.41
C ILE A 96 -13.30 -1.62 5.36
N PHE A 97 -12.01 -1.85 5.65
CA PHE A 97 -11.09 -2.49 4.71
C PHE A 97 -11.47 -3.95 4.47
N SER A 98 -11.77 -4.69 5.53
CA SER A 98 -12.23 -6.09 5.43
C SER A 98 -13.53 -6.18 4.62
N ARG A 99 -14.44 -5.20 4.78
CA ARG A 99 -15.67 -5.18 4.00
C ARG A 99 -15.43 -4.82 2.53
N ALA A 100 -14.57 -3.84 2.26
CA ALA A 100 -14.20 -3.48 0.89
C ALA A 100 -13.58 -4.67 0.15
N GLU A 101 -12.67 -5.40 0.80
CA GLU A 101 -12.09 -6.64 0.27
C GLU A 101 -13.15 -7.72 0.02
N ALA A 102 -14.03 -7.98 0.99
CA ALA A 102 -15.12 -8.95 0.84
C ALA A 102 -16.10 -8.59 -0.29
N MET A 103 -16.20 -7.31 -0.65
CA MET A 103 -17.01 -6.82 -1.77
C MET A 103 -16.22 -6.70 -3.09
N GLY A 104 -14.91 -6.99 -3.09
CA GLY A 104 -14.04 -6.80 -4.26
C GLY A 104 -13.80 -5.33 -4.63
N VAL A 105 -14.04 -4.39 -3.72
CA VAL A 105 -13.82 -2.96 -3.96
C VAL A 105 -12.37 -2.62 -3.67
N LEU A 106 -11.59 -2.37 -4.71
CA LEU A 106 -10.21 -1.91 -4.58
C LEU A 106 -10.14 -0.43 -4.21
N SER A 107 -9.16 -0.07 -3.37
CA SER A 107 -8.94 1.33 -2.99
C SER A 107 -8.49 2.14 -4.20
N GLY A 108 -9.00 3.37 -4.34
CA GLY A 108 -8.51 4.31 -5.36
C GLY A 108 -7.03 4.70 -5.16
N ARG A 109 -6.44 4.43 -4.00
CA ARG A 109 -4.99 4.58 -3.78
C ARG A 109 -4.16 3.46 -4.42
N PHE A 110 -4.77 2.32 -4.72
CA PHE A 110 -4.11 1.17 -5.34
C PHE A 110 -4.02 1.36 -6.85
N TRP A 111 -2.83 1.12 -7.43
CA TRP A 111 -2.62 1.20 -8.88
C TRP A 111 -2.94 -0.13 -9.55
N ARG A 112 -3.91 -0.10 -10.47
CA ARG A 112 -4.33 -1.27 -11.23
C ARG A 112 -3.34 -1.58 -12.36
N ASP A 113 -3.36 -2.82 -12.84
CA ASP A 113 -2.41 -3.28 -13.87
C ASP A 113 -2.59 -2.55 -15.21
N ASP A 114 -3.81 -2.19 -15.57
CA ASP A 114 -4.13 -1.38 -16.74
C ASP A 114 -3.58 0.05 -16.60
N GLU A 115 -3.74 0.68 -15.43
CA GLU A 115 -3.17 2.00 -15.14
C GLU A 115 -1.64 1.96 -15.17
N LEU A 116 -1.02 0.91 -14.60
CA LEU A 116 0.42 0.71 -14.64
C LEU A 116 0.93 0.48 -16.07
N ARG A 117 0.17 -0.24 -16.90
CA ARG A 117 0.48 -0.44 -18.32
C ARG A 117 0.46 0.89 -19.07
N ILE A 118 -0.60 1.67 -18.93
CA ILE A 118 -0.72 3.01 -19.52
C ILE A 118 0.45 3.88 -19.08
N LEU A 119 0.76 3.89 -17.77
CA LEU A 119 1.86 4.67 -17.23
C LEU A 119 3.21 4.26 -17.84
N LYS A 120 3.51 2.96 -17.93
CA LYS A 120 4.77 2.45 -18.51
C LYS A 120 4.93 2.84 -19.98
N GLU A 121 3.85 2.79 -20.74
CA GLU A 121 3.84 3.03 -22.19
C GLU A 121 3.86 4.54 -22.52
N HIS A 122 3.04 5.33 -21.83
CA HIS A 122 2.78 6.72 -22.22
C HIS A 122 3.56 7.74 -21.40
N TYR A 123 3.93 7.45 -20.15
CA TYR A 123 4.72 8.39 -19.34
C TYR A 123 6.08 8.74 -19.96
N PRO A 124 6.82 7.81 -20.60
CA PRO A 124 8.10 8.16 -21.22
C PRO A 124 8.01 9.26 -22.28
N LEU A 125 6.84 9.38 -22.94
CA LEU A 125 6.54 10.37 -23.97
C LEU A 125 5.86 11.62 -23.38
N LEU A 126 4.74 11.44 -22.69
CA LEU A 126 3.87 12.52 -22.20
C LEU A 126 4.39 13.13 -20.89
N GLY A 127 5.02 12.32 -20.04
CA GLY A 127 5.31 12.64 -18.65
C GLY A 127 4.03 12.75 -17.84
N LYS A 128 3.88 13.84 -17.08
CA LYS A 128 2.71 14.06 -16.21
C LYS A 128 1.39 14.23 -16.98
N GLU A 129 1.44 14.61 -18.25
CA GLU A 129 0.26 14.77 -19.12
C GLU A 129 -0.50 13.45 -19.37
N VAL A 130 0.10 12.30 -19.02
CA VAL A 130 -0.59 11.01 -19.00
C VAL A 130 -1.81 10.99 -18.05
N VAL A 131 -1.95 12.00 -17.17
CA VAL A 131 -3.12 12.18 -16.30
C VAL A 131 -4.44 12.19 -17.08
N HIS A 132 -4.44 12.68 -18.32
CA HIS A 132 -5.63 12.67 -19.18
C HIS A 132 -6.08 11.27 -19.62
N GLN A 133 -5.20 10.27 -19.48
CA GLN A 133 -5.47 8.86 -19.79
C GLN A 133 -5.73 8.01 -18.53
N LEU A 134 -5.64 8.61 -17.34
CA LEU A 134 -5.73 7.92 -16.05
C LEU A 134 -6.82 8.57 -15.18
N PRO A 135 -8.11 8.29 -15.46
CA PRO A 135 -9.21 8.89 -14.72
C PRO A 135 -9.12 8.54 -13.23
N GLY A 136 -9.28 9.53 -12.36
CA GLY A 136 -9.15 9.37 -10.91
C GLY A 136 -7.72 9.46 -10.38
N ARG A 137 -6.71 9.62 -11.25
CA ARG A 137 -5.34 9.96 -10.84
C ARG A 137 -5.09 11.46 -10.90
N ASN A 138 -4.11 11.90 -10.14
CA ASN A 138 -3.59 13.26 -10.19
C ASN A 138 -2.09 13.26 -10.56
N GLU A 139 -1.59 14.40 -11.03
CA GLU A 139 -0.19 14.54 -11.47
C GLU A 139 0.82 14.10 -10.41
N VAL A 140 0.57 14.42 -9.13
CA VAL A 140 1.46 14.07 -8.02
C VAL A 140 1.56 12.54 -7.87
N SER A 141 0.42 11.84 -7.87
CA SER A 141 0.37 10.38 -7.78
C SER A 141 1.09 9.71 -8.97
N ILE A 142 0.96 10.30 -10.16
CA ILE A 142 1.64 9.86 -11.38
C ILE A 142 3.15 10.04 -11.25
N LEU A 143 3.63 11.19 -10.75
CA LEU A 143 5.06 11.45 -10.54
C LEU A 143 5.66 10.46 -9.54
N ILE A 144 4.98 10.23 -8.41
CA ILE A 144 5.43 9.28 -7.39
C ILE A 144 5.53 7.87 -7.97
N MET A 145 4.50 7.39 -8.68
CA MET A 145 4.51 6.05 -9.23
C MET A 145 5.48 5.89 -10.40
N ALA A 146 5.61 6.89 -11.27
CA ALA A 146 6.62 6.90 -12.31
C ALA A 146 8.04 6.82 -11.70
N GLY A 147 8.30 7.55 -10.62
CA GLY A 147 9.53 7.46 -9.85
C GLY A 147 9.79 6.06 -9.30
N ARG A 148 8.78 5.43 -8.68
CA ARG A 148 8.87 4.05 -8.16
C ARG A 148 9.13 3.02 -9.27
N LEU A 149 8.53 3.19 -10.43
CA LEU A 149 8.77 2.36 -11.61
C LEU A 149 10.08 2.74 -12.34
N GLY A 150 10.75 3.80 -11.91
CA GLY A 150 11.96 4.35 -12.53
C GLY A 150 11.76 4.78 -13.99
N LEU A 151 10.55 5.25 -14.30
CA LEU A 151 10.17 5.87 -15.57
C LEU A 151 10.63 7.34 -15.56
N LYS A 152 11.04 7.85 -16.71
CA LYS A 152 11.43 9.25 -16.89
C LYS A 152 10.79 9.78 -18.17
N LYS A 153 10.50 11.07 -18.27
CA LYS A 153 10.13 11.69 -19.55
C LYS A 153 11.39 11.91 -20.37
N SER A 154 11.38 11.53 -21.65
CA SER A 154 12.48 11.91 -22.55
C SER A 154 12.35 13.37 -22.94
N ARG A 155 13.44 14.12 -22.86
CA ARG A 155 13.49 15.50 -23.36
C ARG A 155 13.70 15.56 -24.88
N GLU A 156 14.11 14.46 -25.49
CA GLU A 156 14.81 14.47 -26.78
C GLU A 156 14.32 13.39 -27.76
N SER A 157 13.48 12.44 -27.33
CA SER A 157 12.96 11.37 -28.20
C SER A 157 11.44 11.48 -28.34
N ARG A 158 10.97 11.35 -29.58
CA ARG A 158 9.55 11.24 -29.95
C ARG A 158 8.92 9.91 -29.54
N VAL A 159 9.74 8.93 -29.15
CA VAL A 159 9.32 7.58 -28.75
C VAL A 159 9.45 7.38 -27.22
N GLY A 160 9.88 8.42 -26.51
CA GLY A 160 9.98 8.44 -25.05
C GLY A 160 11.33 8.00 -24.47
N PHE A 161 11.40 7.91 -23.14
CA PHE A 161 12.61 7.47 -22.42
C PHE A 161 12.68 5.95 -22.35
N ARG A 162 13.67 5.38 -23.04
CA ARG A 162 14.01 3.95 -22.97
C ARG A 162 15.32 3.77 -22.22
N ARG A 163 15.45 2.74 -21.36
CA ARG A 163 16.76 2.38 -20.80
C ARG A 163 17.64 1.77 -21.90
N TRP A 164 18.96 1.81 -21.75
CA TRP A 164 19.86 1.06 -22.65
C TRP A 164 19.85 -0.40 -22.20
N SER A 165 19.40 -1.31 -23.07
CA SER A 165 19.47 -2.76 -22.80
C SER A 165 20.89 -3.29 -22.97
N ASP A 166 21.14 -4.53 -22.56
CA ASP A 166 22.43 -5.18 -22.73
C ASP A 166 22.75 -5.38 -24.23
N GLU A 167 21.74 -5.65 -25.06
CA GLU A 167 21.88 -5.65 -26.52
C GLU A 167 22.23 -4.27 -27.06
N ASP A 168 21.55 -3.20 -26.59
CA ASP A 168 21.86 -1.83 -27.00
C ASP A 168 23.34 -1.50 -26.67
N TRP A 169 23.84 -1.92 -25.50
CA TRP A 169 25.24 -1.72 -25.09
C TRP A 169 26.22 -2.53 -25.95
N ALA A 170 25.93 -3.80 -26.21
CA ALA A 170 26.77 -4.66 -27.04
C ALA A 170 26.84 -4.15 -28.49
N LEU A 171 25.71 -3.70 -29.03
CA LEU A 171 25.63 -3.13 -30.37
C LEU A 171 26.43 -1.82 -30.47
N LEU A 172 26.32 -0.95 -29.46
CA LEU A 172 27.13 0.27 -29.39
C LEU A 172 28.63 -0.04 -29.30
N GLU A 173 29.00 -1.03 -28.49
CA GLU A 173 30.40 -1.44 -28.28
C GLU A 173 31.04 -2.00 -29.56
N LYS A 174 30.33 -2.86 -30.29
CA LYS A 174 30.80 -3.44 -31.55
C LYS A 174 30.98 -2.39 -32.65
N ASN A 175 30.16 -1.34 -32.63
CA ASN A 175 30.12 -0.32 -33.67
C ASN A 175 30.77 1.02 -33.27
N MET A 176 31.73 1.00 -32.33
CA MET A 176 32.45 2.21 -31.88
C MET A 176 33.28 2.90 -32.98
N HIS A 177 33.52 2.22 -34.10
CA HIS A 177 34.22 2.74 -35.26
C HIS A 177 33.38 3.76 -36.05
N LEU A 178 32.04 3.68 -35.96
CA LEU A 178 31.13 4.63 -36.61
C LEU A 178 31.08 5.98 -35.88
N GLY A 179 30.76 7.04 -36.62
CA GLY A 179 30.47 8.36 -36.05
C GLY A 179 29.14 8.38 -35.27
N VAL A 180 28.97 9.31 -34.32
CA VAL A 180 27.74 9.39 -33.49
C VAL A 180 26.48 9.55 -34.34
N ALA A 181 26.54 10.37 -35.39
CA ALA A 181 25.41 10.59 -36.30
C ALA A 181 25.04 9.31 -37.06
N GLU A 182 26.05 8.56 -37.51
CA GLU A 182 25.85 7.29 -38.23
C GLU A 182 25.33 6.19 -37.30
N GLN A 183 25.85 6.10 -36.07
CA GLN A 183 25.34 5.20 -35.02
C GLN A 183 23.88 5.51 -34.71
N GLN A 184 23.51 6.79 -34.60
CA GLN A 184 22.13 7.18 -34.35
C GLN A 184 21.24 6.80 -35.54
N ALA A 185 21.62 7.14 -36.77
CA ALA A 185 20.79 6.89 -37.94
C ALA A 185 20.59 5.39 -38.26
N THR A 186 21.63 4.57 -38.05
CA THR A 186 21.63 3.16 -38.47
C THR A 186 21.26 2.18 -37.35
N LEU A 187 21.72 2.42 -36.12
CA LEU A 187 21.58 1.47 -35.00
C LEU A 187 20.52 1.90 -33.99
N PHE A 188 20.34 3.22 -33.82
CA PHE A 188 19.49 3.78 -32.78
C PHE A 188 18.55 4.87 -33.32
N PRO A 189 17.74 4.59 -34.36
CA PRO A 189 16.92 5.61 -35.02
C PRO A 189 15.91 6.28 -34.06
N ASP A 190 15.49 5.54 -33.03
CA ASP A 190 14.56 6.02 -32.00
C ASP A 190 15.22 6.89 -30.90
N ARG A 191 16.55 7.04 -30.93
CA ARG A 191 17.34 7.81 -29.96
C ARG A 191 17.77 9.14 -30.57
N SER A 192 17.96 10.15 -29.72
CA SER A 192 18.61 11.39 -30.11
C SER A 192 20.12 11.18 -30.30
N CYS A 193 20.76 11.95 -31.18
CA CYS A 193 22.22 11.93 -31.34
C CYS A 193 22.94 12.18 -30.01
N ARG A 194 22.45 13.14 -29.21
CA ARG A 194 22.95 13.42 -27.87
C ARG A 194 22.81 12.24 -26.91
N GLY A 195 21.71 11.48 -27.01
CA GLY A 195 21.50 10.27 -26.22
C GLY A 195 22.52 9.18 -26.53
N VAL A 196 22.83 8.98 -27.81
CA VAL A 196 23.87 8.03 -28.28
C VAL A 196 25.26 8.49 -27.84
N GLU A 197 25.58 9.78 -27.98
CA GLU A 197 26.83 10.37 -27.51
C GLU A 197 27.04 10.13 -26.01
N LYS A 198 26.03 10.42 -25.17
CA LYS A 198 26.10 10.21 -23.72
C LYS A 198 26.23 8.74 -23.35
N ALA A 199 25.66 7.82 -24.12
CA ALA A 199 25.86 6.40 -23.92
C ALA A 199 27.31 6.01 -24.23
N ARG A 200 27.87 6.51 -25.33
CA ARG A 200 29.25 6.30 -25.74
C ARG A 200 30.24 6.76 -24.66
N GLU A 201 30.05 7.95 -24.10
CA GLU A 201 30.84 8.45 -22.96
C GLU A 201 30.81 7.49 -21.75
N ARG A 202 29.62 6.99 -21.39
CA ARG A 202 29.45 6.06 -20.26
C ARG A 202 30.15 4.73 -20.51
N LEU A 203 30.05 4.19 -21.74
CA LEU A 203 30.72 2.96 -22.13
C LEU A 203 32.24 3.08 -22.01
N LEU A 204 32.81 4.16 -22.55
CA LEU A 204 34.25 4.44 -22.46
C LEU A 204 34.71 4.59 -21.00
N ARG A 205 33.91 5.27 -20.16
CA ARG A 205 34.19 5.39 -18.73
C ARG A 205 34.18 4.03 -18.01
N ARG A 206 33.21 3.16 -18.32
CA ARG A 206 33.15 1.79 -17.76
C ARG A 206 34.38 0.98 -18.15
N LYS A 207 34.80 1.03 -19.42
CA LYS A 207 36.02 0.35 -19.90
C LYS A 207 37.27 0.84 -19.18
N ARG A 208 37.42 2.16 -19.03
CA ARG A 208 38.55 2.77 -18.33
C ARG A 208 38.63 2.32 -16.86
N ASN A 209 37.52 2.36 -16.14
CA ASN A 209 37.49 1.93 -14.75
C ASN A 209 37.78 0.43 -14.58
N ALA A 210 37.40 -0.40 -15.57
CA ALA A 210 37.70 -1.83 -15.57
C ALA A 210 39.18 -2.13 -15.81
N THR A 211 39.89 -1.31 -16.60
CA THR A 211 41.34 -1.41 -16.77
C THR A 211 42.14 -0.85 -15.59
N THR A 212 41.61 0.11 -14.83
CA THR A 212 42.29 0.65 -13.62
C THR A 212 42.10 -0.22 -12.37
N SER A 213 41.17 -1.19 -12.40
CA SER A 213 40.87 -2.08 -11.25
C SER A 213 41.50 -3.47 -11.39
N LYS A 214 42.35 -3.68 -12.40
CA LYS A 214 43.18 -4.89 -12.62
C LYS A 214 44.64 -4.49 -12.43
#